data_AF-A0A2L0ETC5-F1
#
_entry.id   AF-A0A2L0ETC5-F1
#
_cell.length_a   1.000
_cell.length_b   1.000
_cell.length_c   1.000
_cell.angle_alpha   90.00
_cell.angle_beta   90.00
_cell.angle_gamma   90.00
#
_symmetry.space_group_name_H-M   'P 1'
#
loop_
_entity.id
_entity.type
_entity.pdbx_description
1 polymer ?
#
loop_
_entity_poly.entity_id
_entity_poly.type
_entity_poly.pdbx_seq_one_letter_code
_entity_poly.pdbx_strand_id
1 'polypeptide(L)'
;MKQALIVSFMTVVAAAAAGCSFAVRDAEMYRNDTAALFETKRADIKSCYDAELKRNPRAKGDVTVSFLVLEDTGRVVDVVVDKASTTASDEIASCVVDAIDGLVLTPPDERKGKGRFTWTFEAEAGAPPPA
;
A
#
# COMPACT_ATOMS: atom_id res chain seq x y z
N MET A 1 20.13 61.57 -26.73
CA MET A 1 21.57 61.20 -26.73
C MET A 1 22.09 61.24 -25.30
N LYS A 2 22.94 60.26 -24.93
CA LYS A 2 23.67 60.04 -23.64
C LYS A 2 22.86 59.37 -22.52
N GLN A 3 22.94 58.04 -22.42
CA GLN A 3 23.95 57.21 -21.67
C GLN A 3 23.55 57.08 -20.19
N ALA A 4 23.00 55.95 -19.75
CA ALA A 4 23.64 54.66 -19.40
C ALA A 4 24.17 54.68 -17.94
N LEU A 5 24.07 53.52 -17.25
CA LEU A 5 24.41 53.21 -15.83
C LEU A 5 23.16 53.21 -14.92
N ILE A 6 22.78 52.20 -14.12
CA ILE A 6 23.46 51.01 -13.56
C ILE A 6 22.39 49.93 -13.23
N VAL A 7 22.70 48.71 -13.67
CA VAL A 7 22.49 47.40 -13.04
C VAL A 7 21.76 47.39 -11.68
N SER A 8 20.59 46.75 -11.61
CA SER A 8 20.28 45.90 -10.46
C SER A 8 19.36 44.75 -10.89
N PHE A 9 20.02 43.71 -11.38
CA PHE A 9 19.44 42.40 -11.65
C PHE A 9 19.22 41.74 -10.29
N MET A 10 18.07 41.98 -9.66
CA MET A 10 17.70 41.33 -8.41
C MET A 10 17.17 39.93 -8.74
N THR A 11 18.09 39.02 -9.09
CA THR A 11 17.84 37.58 -9.07
C THR A 11 17.57 37.17 -7.64
N VAL A 12 16.29 37.04 -7.30
CA VAL A 12 15.85 36.26 -6.15
C VAL A 12 16.23 34.81 -6.45
N VAL A 13 17.39 34.38 -5.94
CA VAL A 13 17.72 32.96 -5.85
C VAL A 13 16.78 32.40 -4.80
N ALA A 14 15.65 31.88 -5.24
CA ALA A 14 14.83 30.99 -4.44
C ALA A 14 15.65 29.72 -4.23
N ALA A 15 16.33 29.64 -3.08
CA ALA A 15 16.93 28.40 -2.62
C ALA A 15 15.80 27.38 -2.41
N ALA A 16 15.51 26.60 -3.45
CA ALA A 16 14.80 25.35 -3.29
C ALA A 16 15.72 24.44 -2.49
N ALA A 17 15.61 24.51 -1.16
CA ALA A 17 16.04 23.44 -0.29
C ALA A 17 15.14 22.24 -0.58
N ALA A 18 15.42 21.54 -1.69
CA ALA A 18 15.13 20.12 -1.78
C ALA A 18 16.10 19.45 -0.80
N GLY A 19 15.84 19.63 0.50
CA GLY A 19 16.45 18.80 1.51
C GLY A 19 16.08 17.37 1.17
N CYS A 20 17.07 16.48 1.16
CA CYS A 20 16.80 15.06 1.28
C CYS A 20 15.95 14.91 2.54
N SER A 21 14.64 14.75 2.37
CA SER A 21 13.73 14.54 3.48
C SER A 21 14.03 13.16 4.03
N PHE A 22 14.97 13.08 4.98
CA PHE A 22 15.06 12.03 5.99
C PHE A 22 13.85 12.15 6.94
N ALA A 23 12.66 12.30 6.37
CA ALA A 23 11.41 12.38 7.11
C ALA A 23 11.06 10.95 7.49
N VAL A 24 11.54 10.56 8.66
CA VAL A 24 11.16 9.29 9.27
C VAL A 24 9.65 9.28 9.45
N ARG A 25 8.96 8.34 8.82
CA ARG A 25 7.50 8.26 8.85
C ARG A 25 7.01 8.09 10.29
N ASP A 26 5.92 8.79 10.61
CA ASP A 26 5.10 8.45 11.77
C ASP A 26 4.15 7.28 11.45
N ALA A 27 3.43 6.83 12.47
CA ALA A 27 2.52 5.69 12.32
C ALA A 27 1.36 5.94 11.35
N GLU A 28 0.90 7.18 11.20
CA GLU A 28 -0.19 7.50 10.27
C GLU A 28 0.31 7.50 8.82
N MET A 29 1.47 8.10 8.58
CA MET A 29 2.14 8.05 7.28
C MET A 29 2.39 6.60 6.84
N TYR A 30 2.90 5.75 7.73
CA TYR A 30 3.08 4.33 7.43
C TYR A 30 1.79 3.62 7.03
N ARG A 31 0.69 3.88 7.75
CA ARG A 31 -0.62 3.29 7.42
C ARG A 31 -1.07 3.73 6.03
N ASN A 32 -1.01 5.03 5.74
CA ASN A 32 -1.49 5.60 4.49
C ASN A 32 -0.65 5.12 3.30
N ASP A 33 0.67 5.18 3.44
CA ASP A 33 1.61 4.80 2.37
C ASP A 33 1.54 3.29 2.08
N THR A 34 1.43 2.46 3.12
CA THR A 34 1.29 1.01 2.92
C THR A 34 -0.08 0.65 2.33
N ALA A 35 -1.15 1.34 2.75
CA ALA A 35 -2.46 1.17 2.13
C ALA A 35 -2.42 1.53 0.64
N ALA A 36 -1.76 2.63 0.28
CA ALA A 36 -1.55 3.03 -1.10
C ALA A 36 -0.72 2.01 -1.90
N LEU A 37 0.32 1.43 -1.28
CA LEU A 37 1.10 0.35 -1.87
C LEU A 37 0.23 -0.90 -2.13
N PHE A 38 -0.59 -1.30 -1.17
CA PHE A 38 -1.48 -2.46 -1.32
C PHE A 38 -2.60 -2.22 -2.34
N GLU A 39 -3.05 -0.97 -2.51
CA GLU A 39 -4.01 -0.62 -3.55
C GLU A 39 -3.45 -0.86 -4.97
N THR A 40 -2.13 -0.79 -5.17
CA THR A 40 -1.51 -1.19 -6.45
C THR A 40 -1.75 -2.67 -6.80
N LYS A 41 -2.11 -3.47 -5.79
CA LYS A 41 -2.46 -4.89 -5.91
C LYS A 41 -3.96 -5.16 -5.91
N ARG A 42 -4.82 -4.14 -5.96
CA ARG A 42 -6.27 -4.32 -5.98
C ARG A 42 -6.74 -5.29 -7.07
N ALA A 43 -6.15 -5.23 -8.27
CA ALA A 43 -6.52 -6.13 -9.38
C ALA A 43 -6.14 -7.59 -9.08
N ASP A 44 -4.94 -7.83 -8.57
CA ASP A 44 -4.45 -9.17 -8.18
C ASP A 44 -5.33 -9.73 -7.04
N ILE A 45 -5.60 -8.92 -6.02
CA ILE A 45 -6.45 -9.27 -4.87
C ILE A 45 -7.90 -9.53 -5.29
N LYS A 46 -8.44 -8.74 -6.22
CA LYS A 46 -9.76 -8.99 -6.80
C LYS A 46 -9.77 -10.33 -7.54
N SER A 47 -8.71 -10.67 -8.28
CA SER A 47 -8.59 -11.95 -8.98
C SER A 47 -8.58 -13.13 -8.00
N CYS A 48 -8.00 -12.99 -6.81
CA CYS A 48 -8.09 -13.99 -5.74
C CYS A 48 -9.56 -14.28 -5.37
N TYR A 49 -10.35 -13.23 -5.20
CA TYR A 49 -11.77 -13.36 -4.84
C TYR A 49 -12.63 -13.87 -6.00
N ASP A 50 -12.42 -13.38 -7.22
CA ASP A 50 -13.14 -13.84 -8.42
C ASP A 50 -12.91 -15.33 -8.69
N ALA A 51 -11.69 -15.83 -8.42
CA ALA A 51 -11.39 -17.25 -8.51
C ALA A 51 -12.17 -18.08 -7.48
N GLU A 52 -12.36 -17.54 -6.28
CA GLU A 52 -13.14 -18.19 -5.23
C GLU A 52 -14.64 -18.16 -5.54
N LEU A 53 -15.18 -17.05 -6.03
CA LEU A 53 -16.59 -16.93 -6.40
C LEU A 53 -17.04 -17.94 -7.45
N LYS A 54 -16.13 -18.35 -8.36
CA LYS A 54 -16.41 -19.42 -9.35
C LYS A 54 -16.64 -20.79 -8.69
N ARG A 55 -16.06 -21.04 -7.53
CA ARG A 55 -16.18 -22.31 -6.78
C ARG A 55 -17.24 -22.21 -5.69
N ASN A 56 -17.32 -21.06 -5.04
CA ASN A 56 -18.23 -20.74 -3.96
C ASN A 56 -18.89 -19.38 -4.22
N PRO A 57 -20.07 -19.35 -4.86
CA PRO A 57 -20.77 -18.11 -5.19
C PRO A 57 -21.23 -17.29 -3.97
N ARG A 58 -21.12 -17.85 -2.76
CA ARG A 58 -21.45 -17.18 -1.49
C ARG A 58 -20.20 -16.78 -0.70
N ALA A 59 -19.01 -16.90 -1.30
CA ALA A 59 -17.76 -16.51 -0.66
C ALA A 59 -17.83 -15.05 -0.24
N LYS A 60 -17.46 -14.79 1.01
CA LYS A 60 -17.41 -13.47 1.63
C LYS A 60 -16.59 -13.56 2.91
N GLY A 61 -16.26 -12.42 3.49
CA GLY A 61 -15.58 -12.33 4.77
C GLY A 61 -14.32 -11.50 4.68
N ASP A 62 -13.57 -11.49 5.77
CA ASP A 62 -12.38 -10.67 5.93
C ASP A 62 -11.13 -11.51 5.83
N VAL A 63 -10.07 -10.96 5.23
CA VAL A 63 -8.69 -11.43 5.37
C VAL A 63 -7.92 -10.38 6.14
N THR A 64 -7.44 -10.73 7.33
CA THR A 64 -6.58 -9.87 8.13
C THR A 64 -5.17 -10.44 8.17
N VAL A 65 -4.17 -9.62 7.84
CA VAL A 65 -2.75 -10.00 7.92
C VAL A 65 -1.98 -9.04 8.81
N SER A 66 -0.97 -9.55 9.49
CA SER A 66 0.13 -8.75 10.05
C SER A 66 1.37 -8.88 9.17
N PHE A 67 2.15 -7.81 9.07
CA PHE A 67 3.35 -7.78 8.24
C PHE A 67 4.37 -6.80 8.81
N LEU A 68 5.60 -6.90 8.33
CA LEU A 68 6.69 -5.97 8.61
C LEU A 68 7.11 -5.26 7.34
N VAL A 69 7.52 -4.00 7.47
CA VAL A 69 8.20 -3.23 6.43
C VAL A 69 9.63 -3.05 6.89
N LEU A 70 10.59 -3.63 6.18
CA LEU A 70 12.00 -3.54 6.54
C LEU A 70 12.50 -2.10 6.38
N GLU A 71 13.27 -1.66 7.38
CA GLU A 71 14.07 -0.43 7.28
C GLU A 71 15.06 -0.52 6.10
N ASP A 72 15.48 0.63 5.60
CA ASP A 72 16.43 0.85 4.49
C ASP A 72 16.03 0.29 3.12
N THR A 73 15.19 -0.73 3.07
CA THR A 73 14.74 -1.40 1.83
C THR A 73 13.26 -1.14 1.54
N GLY A 74 12.44 -0.89 2.55
CA GLY A 74 11.00 -0.75 2.41
C GLY A 74 10.27 -2.06 2.04
N ARG A 75 10.96 -3.20 2.06
CA ARG A 75 10.38 -4.48 1.64
C ARG A 75 9.37 -4.99 2.67
N VAL A 76 8.18 -5.34 2.20
CA VAL A 76 7.14 -6.04 2.96
C VAL A 76 7.55 -7.49 3.13
N VAL A 77 7.62 -7.96 4.37
CA VAL A 77 8.04 -9.31 4.76
C VAL A 77 7.24 -9.79 5.96
N ASP A 78 7.44 -11.06 6.35
CA ASP A 78 6.81 -11.68 7.51
C ASP A 78 5.28 -11.50 7.49
N VAL A 79 4.69 -11.68 6.30
CA VAL A 79 3.24 -11.58 6.11
C VAL A 79 2.58 -12.82 6.69
N VAL A 80 1.80 -12.63 7.75
CA VAL A 80 1.14 -13.71 8.50
C VAL A 80 -0.35 -13.41 8.61
N VAL A 81 -1.17 -14.39 8.24
CA VAL A 81 -2.64 -14.32 8.39
C VAL A 81 -3.01 -14.39 9.86
N ASP A 82 -3.78 -13.40 10.33
CA ASP A 82 -4.43 -13.45 11.64
C ASP A 82 -5.70 -14.29 11.54
N LYS A 83 -5.59 -15.57 11.90
CA LYS A 83 -6.70 -16.53 11.85
C LYS A 83 -7.87 -16.14 12.76
N ALA A 84 -7.65 -15.39 13.84
CA ALA A 84 -8.72 -14.96 14.73
C ALA A 84 -9.58 -13.85 14.10
N SER A 85 -8.99 -13.06 13.20
CA SER A 85 -9.63 -11.92 12.52
C SER A 85 -9.88 -12.17 11.02
N THR A 86 -9.78 -13.43 10.59
CA THR A 86 -9.98 -13.85 9.19
C THR A 86 -11.18 -14.78 9.12
N THR A 87 -12.16 -14.41 8.31
CA THR A 87 -13.41 -15.18 8.10
C THR A 87 -13.58 -15.65 6.66
N ALA A 88 -12.81 -15.08 5.72
CA ALA A 88 -12.70 -15.59 4.36
C ALA A 88 -11.97 -16.95 4.33
N SER A 89 -12.02 -17.64 3.19
CA SER A 89 -11.40 -18.95 3.04
C SER A 89 -9.87 -18.88 3.07
N ASP A 90 -9.23 -20.00 3.40
CA ASP A 90 -7.76 -20.11 3.43
C ASP A 90 -7.16 -19.87 2.04
N GLU A 91 -7.88 -20.20 0.97
CA GLU A 91 -7.46 -19.95 -0.42
C GLU A 91 -7.39 -18.45 -0.74
N ILE A 92 -8.39 -17.66 -0.34
CA ILE A 92 -8.34 -16.20 -0.50
C ILE A 92 -7.19 -15.64 0.34
N ALA A 93 -7.06 -16.09 1.59
CA ALA A 93 -6.03 -15.60 2.50
C ALA A 93 -4.61 -15.86 1.97
N SER A 94 -4.33 -17.07 1.46
CA SER A 94 -3.04 -17.39 0.85
C SER A 94 -2.75 -16.56 -0.39
N CYS A 95 -3.75 -16.38 -1.26
CA CYS A 95 -3.58 -15.58 -2.48
C CYS A 95 -3.30 -14.10 -2.17
N VAL A 96 -3.91 -13.54 -1.12
CA VAL A 96 -3.61 -12.18 -0.64
C VAL A 96 -2.17 -12.08 -0.12
N VAL A 97 -1.70 -13.06 0.65
CA VAL A 97 -0.32 -13.11 1.14
C VAL A 97 0.66 -13.09 -0.03
N ASP A 98 0.44 -13.96 -1.03
CA ASP A 98 1.29 -14.05 -2.22
C ASP A 98 1.30 -12.76 -3.04
N ALA A 99 0.19 -12.01 -3.05
CA ALA A 99 0.08 -10.75 -3.79
C ALA A 99 0.89 -9.61 -3.16
N ILE A 100 1.11 -9.63 -1.84
CA ILE A 100 1.72 -8.52 -1.10
C ILE A 100 3.12 -8.82 -0.54
N ASP A 101 3.50 -10.09 -0.38
CA ASP A 101 4.83 -10.43 0.09
C ASP A 101 5.89 -9.91 -0.90
N GLY A 102 6.90 -9.25 -0.36
CA GLY A 102 8.00 -8.70 -1.14
C GLY A 102 7.70 -7.39 -1.88
N LEU A 103 6.51 -6.79 -1.74
CA LEU A 103 6.28 -5.43 -2.21
C LEU A 103 7.26 -4.44 -1.56
N VAL A 104 7.56 -3.34 -2.24
CA VAL A 104 8.55 -2.37 -1.78
C VAL A 104 7.90 -1.01 -1.58
N LEU A 105 7.84 -0.56 -0.33
CA LEU A 105 7.43 0.79 0.03
C LEU A 105 8.55 1.77 -0.30
N THR A 106 8.29 2.71 -1.21
CA THR A 106 9.29 3.67 -1.71
C THR A 106 8.86 5.11 -1.38
N PRO A 107 9.77 5.96 -0.88
CA PRO A 107 11.14 5.62 -0.47
C PRO A 107 11.16 4.70 0.76
N PRO A 108 12.25 3.96 1.00
CA PRO A 108 12.43 3.23 2.25
C PRO A 108 12.47 4.21 3.43
N ASP A 109 12.41 3.67 4.64
CA ASP A 109 12.42 4.42 5.89
C ASP A 109 13.56 3.93 6.79
N GLU A 110 14.02 4.79 7.70
CA GLU A 110 15.05 4.44 8.69
C GLU A 110 14.49 3.58 9.84
N ARG A 111 13.16 3.47 9.97
CA ARG A 111 12.51 2.64 10.98
C ARG A 111 11.91 1.39 10.35
N LYS A 112 11.92 0.30 11.12
CA LYS A 112 11.10 -0.86 10.82
C LYS A 112 9.62 -0.54 11.04
N GLY A 113 8.80 -0.72 10.00
CA GLY A 113 7.34 -0.65 10.08
C GLY A 113 6.74 -1.97 10.57
N LYS A 114 5.70 -1.90 11.41
CA LYS A 114 4.85 -3.05 11.76
C LYS A 114 3.40 -2.69 11.50
N GLY A 115 2.72 -3.47 10.68
CA GLY A 115 1.36 -3.19 10.24
C GLY A 115 0.42 -4.36 10.42
N ARG A 116 -0.86 -4.03 10.41
CA ARG A 116 -1.98 -4.95 10.21
C ARG A 116 -2.88 -4.35 9.15
N PHE A 117 -3.35 -5.15 8.21
CA PHE A 117 -4.28 -4.72 7.16
C PHE A 117 -5.38 -5.75 7.00
N THR A 118 -6.61 -5.27 6.76
CA THR A 118 -7.79 -6.10 6.56
C THR A 118 -8.40 -5.78 5.20
N TRP A 119 -8.58 -6.81 4.38
CA TRP A 119 -9.42 -6.76 3.18
C TRP A 119 -10.77 -7.38 3.49
N THR A 120 -11.83 -6.69 3.11
CA THR A 120 -13.21 -7.20 3.21
C THR A 120 -13.69 -7.60 1.83
N PHE A 121 -14.11 -8.86 1.71
CA PHE A 121 -14.67 -9.43 0.50
C PHE A 121 -16.17 -9.60 0.67
N GLU A 122 -16.94 -8.90 -0.15
CA GLU A 122 -18.39 -9.00 -0.19
C GLU A 122 -18.84 -9.37 -1.59
N ALA A 123 -19.90 -10.17 -1.66
CA ALA A 123 -20.59 -10.37 -2.92
C ALA A 123 -21.32 -9.07 -3.27
N GLU A 124 -21.09 -8.54 -4.47
CA GLU A 124 -21.89 -7.46 -5.04
C GLU A 124 -23.37 -7.81 -4.86
N ALA A 125 -24.12 -6.99 -4.11
CA ALA A 125 -25.53 -7.20 -3.87
C ALA A 125 -26.29 -7.10 -5.21
N GLY A 126 -26.58 -8.26 -5.82
CA GLY A 126 -27.29 -8.35 -7.10
C GLY A 126 -26.61 -9.20 -8.17
N ALA A 127 -25.42 -9.77 -7.93
CA ALA A 127 -24.84 -10.74 -8.86
C ALA A 127 -25.72 -12.01 -8.89
N PRO A 128 -26.32 -12.38 -10.04
CA PRO A 128 -27.07 -13.63 -10.15
C PRO A 128 -26.13 -14.81 -9.89
N PRO A 129 -26.61 -15.91 -9.26
CA PRO A 129 -25.80 -17.10 -9.07
C PRO A 129 -25.28 -17.61 -10.42
N PRO A 130 -24.04 -18.12 -10.49
CA PRO A 130 -23.53 -18.70 -11.73
C PRO A 130 -24.41 -19.87 -12.18
N ALA A 131 -24.67 -19.91 -13.48
CA ALA A 131 -25.53 -20.89 -14.15
C ALA A 131 -25.00 -22.33 -14.04
#